data_AF-A0A955J6Q2-F1
#
_entry.id   AF-A0A955J6Q2-F1
#
_cell.length_a   1.000
_cell.length_b   1.000
_cell.length_c   1.000
_cell.angle_alpha   90.00
_cell.angle_beta   90.00
_cell.angle_gamma   90.00
#
_symmetry.space_group_name_H-M   'P 1'
#
loop_
_entity.id
_entity.type
_entity.pdbx_description
1 polymer ?
#
loop_
_entity_poly.entity_id
_entity_poly.type
_entity_poly.pdbx_seq_one_letter_code
_entity_poly.pdbx_strand_id
1 'polypeptide(L)'
;MEKKVIIIENMITVGDLATKLDIPVSNLIGELFKNGIMTTVNQLIDFDTAEIIVSELKLEVKLSRNNDNEESEDTSQKSERHTAETAEVRPPVVAVMGHVDHGKTSLLDAILNQKVVSGEAGGITQHISAYQTTHGDRKITLLDTPGHEAFSALRQHGARLTDVVIIVVAADDGVKPQTVEAIKFAQSAKAKIIVALNKIDKPEADANRAKQSLAEAGLMPEDWGGDTTIVEVSAKTKQGIEQLLDLIILMADIEELKGDIEGLAEGIVIEAHLEQGKGATVSAMIEHGRLEKANFVVIGTTYGKIRTLEDWSGVPIVFAGPSTPVKMTGFKELPQFGDRVIVAASEKEARERADSAKDKAVKGRLNMTSNDLLGLINKNAQLKEVPIIIKADVQGSLTSI
;
A
#
# COMPACT_ATOMS: atom_id res chain seq x y z
N MET A 1 -28.55 -26.56 30.06
CA MET A 1 -28.74 -25.15 30.44
C MET A 1 -28.07 -24.32 29.38
N GLU A 2 -28.84 -23.52 28.64
CA GLU A 2 -28.36 -22.73 27.50
C GLU A 2 -27.54 -21.55 28.01
N LYS A 3 -26.28 -21.43 27.56
CA LYS A 3 -25.41 -20.28 27.88
C LYS A 3 -26.02 -19.04 27.22
N LYS A 4 -26.25 -17.98 27.98
CA LYS A 4 -26.77 -16.71 27.46
C LYS A 4 -25.65 -16.07 26.62
N VAL A 5 -25.81 -16.05 25.30
CA VAL A 5 -24.85 -15.40 24.38
C VAL A 5 -25.25 -13.94 24.25
N ILE A 6 -24.33 -13.02 24.54
CA ILE A 6 -24.56 -11.59 24.38
C ILE A 6 -23.67 -11.10 23.25
N ILE A 7 -24.30 -10.48 22.26
CA ILE A 7 -23.62 -9.94 21.09
C ILE A 7 -23.22 -8.49 21.37
N ILE A 8 -21.94 -8.18 21.17
CA ILE A 8 -21.34 -6.88 21.43
C ILE A 8 -20.46 -6.49 20.24
N GLU A 9 -20.47 -5.21 19.87
CA GLU A 9 -19.59 -4.65 18.83
C GLU A 9 -18.12 -4.58 19.30
N ASN A 10 -17.20 -4.10 18.46
CA ASN A 10 -15.77 -4.00 18.81
C ASN A 10 -15.48 -3.14 20.04
N MET A 11 -16.31 -2.13 20.30
CA MET A 11 -16.27 -1.32 21.51
C MET A 11 -17.67 -1.18 22.10
N ILE A 12 -17.76 -1.20 23.42
CA ILE A 12 -19.01 -1.00 24.17
C ILE A 12 -18.78 -0.03 25.32
N THR A 13 -19.79 0.77 25.66
CA THR A 13 -19.70 1.61 26.86
C THR A 13 -19.85 0.73 28.11
N VAL A 14 -19.20 1.11 29.21
CA VAL A 14 -19.32 0.37 30.48
C VAL A 14 -20.78 0.30 30.95
N GLY A 15 -21.57 1.35 30.76
CA GLY A 15 -22.99 1.38 31.09
C GLY A 15 -23.84 0.41 30.26
N ASP A 16 -23.60 0.34 28.94
CA ASP A 16 -24.31 -0.58 28.06
C ASP A 16 -23.91 -2.04 28.33
N LEU A 17 -22.63 -2.29 28.62
CA LEU A 17 -22.15 -3.62 29.00
C LEU A 17 -22.81 -4.11 30.29
N ALA A 18 -22.89 -3.26 31.32
CA ALA A 18 -23.55 -3.59 32.58
C ALA A 18 -25.05 -3.89 32.39
N THR A 19 -25.72 -3.10 31.53
CA THR A 19 -27.14 -3.29 31.20
C THR A 19 -27.37 -4.61 30.45
N LYS A 20 -26.50 -4.95 29.49
CA LYS A 20 -26.58 -6.23 28.77
C LYS A 20 -26.32 -7.43 29.68
N LEU A 21 -25.36 -7.31 30.60
CA LEU A 21 -25.01 -8.33 31.58
C LEU A 21 -26.01 -8.44 32.75
N ASP A 22 -26.97 -7.51 32.85
CA ASP A 22 -27.95 -7.41 33.93
C ASP A 22 -27.31 -7.31 35.33
N ILE A 23 -26.22 -6.52 35.43
CA ILE A 23 -25.50 -6.26 36.68
C ILE A 23 -25.46 -4.76 37.00
N PRO A 24 -25.34 -4.37 38.29
CA PRO A 24 -25.14 -2.98 38.66
C PRO A 24 -23.86 -2.41 38.05
N VAL A 25 -23.96 -1.23 37.42
CA VAL A 25 -22.84 -0.52 36.77
C VAL A 25 -21.65 -0.31 37.73
N SER A 26 -21.95 -0.07 39.02
CA SER A 26 -20.93 0.08 40.07
C SER A 26 -20.06 -1.17 40.27
N ASN A 27 -20.62 -2.37 40.10
CA ASN A 27 -19.88 -3.62 40.23
C ASN A 27 -18.92 -3.83 39.06
N LEU A 28 -19.37 -3.50 37.83
CA LEU A 28 -18.54 -3.60 36.64
C LEU A 28 -17.38 -2.59 36.66
N ILE A 29 -17.65 -1.35 37.08
CA ILE A 29 -16.61 -0.32 37.27
C ILE A 29 -15.61 -0.75 38.35
N GLY A 30 -16.09 -1.35 39.45
CA GLY A 30 -15.24 -1.87 40.52
C GLY A 30 -14.25 -2.94 40.04
N GLU A 31 -14.68 -3.83 39.16
CA GLU A 31 -13.82 -4.89 38.62
C GLU A 31 -12.81 -4.36 37.58
N LEU A 32 -13.24 -3.39 36.76
CA LEU A 32 -12.34 -2.68 35.84
C LEU A 32 -11.23 -1.94 36.61
N PHE A 33 -11.56 -1.31 37.75
CA PHE A 33 -10.55 -0.68 38.61
C PHE A 33 -9.56 -1.68 39.22
N LYS A 34 -10.01 -2.87 39.64
CA LYS A 34 -9.10 -3.91 40.18
C LYS A 34 -8.10 -4.39 39.14
N ASN A 35 -8.50 -4.41 37.86
CA ASN A 35 -7.65 -4.73 36.72
C ASN A 35 -6.79 -3.54 36.25
N GLY A 36 -6.76 -2.44 37.02
CA GLY A 36 -5.94 -1.26 36.72
C GLY A 36 -6.54 -0.32 35.68
N ILE A 37 -7.78 -0.55 35.23
CA ILE A 37 -8.45 0.25 34.21
C ILE A 37 -9.37 1.26 34.89
N MET A 38 -8.90 2.51 34.99
CA MET A 38 -9.72 3.60 35.50
C MET A 38 -10.73 4.05 34.45
N THR A 39 -12.01 3.83 34.73
CA THR A 39 -13.08 4.06 33.77
C THR A 39 -14.32 4.71 34.38
N THR A 40 -15.16 5.32 33.54
CA THR A 40 -16.44 5.92 33.93
C THR A 40 -17.59 5.27 33.15
N VAL A 41 -18.85 5.48 33.58
CA VAL A 41 -20.04 4.83 32.99
C VAL A 41 -20.12 4.97 31.47
N ASN A 42 -19.71 6.13 30.94
CA ASN A 42 -19.82 6.46 29.52
C ASN A 42 -18.56 6.17 28.70
N GLN A 43 -17.52 5.58 29.32
CA GLN A 43 -16.26 5.30 28.65
C GLN A 43 -16.36 4.00 27.87
N LEU A 44 -15.75 4.00 26.69
CA LEU A 44 -15.70 2.83 25.80
C LEU A 44 -14.59 1.88 26.26
N ILE A 45 -14.89 0.59 26.22
CA ILE A 45 -13.95 -0.51 26.43
C ILE A 45 -13.99 -1.44 25.22
N ASP A 46 -12.83 -1.97 24.88
CA ASP A 46 -12.64 -2.93 23.80
C ASP A 46 -13.17 -4.32 24.20
N PHE A 47 -13.47 -5.13 23.18
CA PHE A 47 -14.02 -6.47 23.36
C PHE A 47 -13.13 -7.37 24.23
N ASP A 48 -11.81 -7.31 24.05
CA ASP A 48 -10.88 -8.20 24.76
C ASP A 48 -10.86 -7.87 26.25
N THR A 49 -10.83 -6.58 26.59
CA THR A 49 -11.02 -6.11 27.97
C THR A 49 -12.38 -6.54 28.53
N ALA A 50 -13.47 -6.41 27.76
CA ALA A 50 -14.81 -6.81 28.20
C ALA A 50 -14.91 -8.32 28.46
N GLU A 51 -14.27 -9.15 27.63
CA GLU A 51 -14.25 -10.61 27.76
C GLU A 51 -13.49 -11.06 29.01
N ILE A 52 -12.35 -10.43 29.30
CA ILE A 52 -11.56 -10.69 30.51
C ILE A 52 -12.42 -10.40 31.76
N ILE A 53 -13.06 -9.24 31.82
CA ILE A 53 -13.87 -8.83 32.98
C ILE A 53 -15.10 -9.73 33.17
N VAL A 54 -15.77 -10.12 32.09
CA VAL A 54 -16.92 -11.04 32.17
C VAL A 54 -16.50 -12.43 32.65
N SER A 55 -15.32 -12.89 32.25
CA SER A 55 -14.74 -14.16 32.71
C SER A 55 -14.41 -14.13 34.20
N GLU A 56 -13.89 -13.02 34.70
CA GLU A 56 -13.56 -12.84 36.12
C GLU A 56 -14.79 -12.69 37.02
N LEU A 57 -15.85 -12.07 36.51
CA LEU A 57 -17.16 -11.99 37.20
C LEU A 57 -17.88 -13.35 37.30
N LYS A 58 -17.30 -14.43 36.73
CA LYS A 58 -17.82 -15.81 36.73
C LYS A 58 -19.26 -15.91 36.22
N LEU A 59 -19.63 -15.02 35.30
CA LEU A 59 -20.95 -15.05 34.67
C LEU A 59 -20.95 -16.15 33.60
N GLU A 60 -22.01 -16.96 33.52
CA GLU A 60 -22.19 -17.96 32.46
C GLU A 60 -22.62 -17.32 31.11
N VAL A 61 -21.96 -16.22 30.76
CA VAL A 61 -22.25 -15.42 29.58
C VAL A 61 -21.09 -15.54 28.62
N LYS A 62 -21.38 -15.88 27.37
CA LYS A 62 -20.38 -15.86 26.30
C LYS A 62 -20.58 -14.57 25.50
N LEU A 63 -19.56 -13.71 25.50
CA LEU A 63 -19.54 -12.57 24.60
C LEU A 63 -19.26 -13.08 23.19
N SER A 64 -20.06 -12.65 22.22
CA SER A 64 -19.78 -12.87 20.81
C SER A 64 -19.58 -11.51 20.17
N ARG A 65 -18.50 -11.35 19.41
CA ARG A 65 -18.34 -10.17 18.57
C ARG A 65 -19.48 -10.11 17.57
N ASN A 66 -20.07 -8.94 17.40
CA ASN A 66 -20.94 -8.67 16.27
C ASN A 66 -20.05 -8.52 15.04
N ASN A 67 -19.71 -9.64 14.42
CA ASN A 67 -18.86 -9.67 13.26
C ASN A 67 -19.54 -9.10 12.00
N ASP A 68 -20.74 -8.53 12.08
CA ASP A 68 -21.32 -7.78 10.96
C ASP A 68 -20.44 -6.56 10.54
N ASN A 69 -19.49 -6.12 11.38
CA ASN A 69 -18.53 -5.05 11.07
C ASN A 69 -17.07 -5.50 10.87
N GLU A 70 -16.70 -6.78 11.09
CA GLU A 70 -15.35 -7.32 10.80
C GLU A 70 -15.38 -8.52 9.83
N GLU A 71 -16.49 -9.27 9.73
CA GLU A 71 -16.71 -10.30 8.69
C GLU A 71 -17.35 -9.72 7.42
N SER A 72 -17.76 -8.44 7.41
CA SER A 72 -18.13 -7.72 6.18
C SER A 72 -16.94 -7.05 5.47
N GLU A 73 -15.71 -7.24 5.97
CA GLU A 73 -14.46 -6.89 5.29
C GLU A 73 -13.88 -8.03 4.44
N ASP A 74 -14.46 -9.23 4.49
CA ASP A 74 -14.02 -10.41 3.69
C ASP A 74 -15.13 -10.97 2.77
N THR A 75 -16.23 -10.21 2.61
CA THR A 75 -17.26 -10.40 1.57
C THR A 75 -17.26 -9.29 0.52
N SER A 76 -16.09 -8.76 0.15
CA SER A 76 -15.83 -8.77 -1.29
C SER A 76 -15.98 -10.24 -1.67
N GLN A 77 -16.86 -10.53 -2.62
CA GLN A 77 -16.97 -11.84 -3.21
C GLN A 77 -15.55 -12.44 -3.24
N LYS A 78 -15.28 -13.47 -2.43
CA LYS A 78 -14.61 -14.62 -3.00
C LYS A 78 -15.54 -15.02 -4.14
N SER A 79 -15.47 -14.29 -5.28
CA SER A 79 -15.57 -14.91 -6.58
C SER A 79 -14.79 -16.16 -6.36
N GLU A 80 -15.53 -17.27 -6.39
CA GLU A 80 -14.99 -18.63 -6.33
C GLU A 80 -13.59 -18.53 -6.89
N ARG A 81 -12.56 -18.54 -6.01
CA ARG A 81 -11.20 -18.33 -6.48
C ARG A 81 -11.06 -19.44 -7.49
N HIS A 82 -10.99 -19.08 -8.78
CA HIS A 82 -10.80 -20.07 -9.79
C HIS A 82 -9.57 -20.84 -9.33
N THR A 83 -9.73 -22.15 -9.39
CA THR A 83 -8.75 -23.12 -8.91
C THR A 83 -7.36 -22.69 -9.35
N ALA A 84 -6.32 -23.08 -8.63
CA ALA A 84 -4.92 -22.85 -9.00
C ALA A 84 -4.53 -23.33 -10.43
N GLU A 85 -5.48 -23.87 -11.18
CA GLU A 85 -5.43 -24.30 -12.58
C GLU A 85 -5.50 -23.15 -13.60
N THR A 86 -6.10 -21.98 -13.30
CA THR A 86 -6.15 -20.82 -14.24
C THR A 86 -5.06 -19.77 -14.01
N ALA A 87 -4.21 -19.98 -12.99
CA ALA A 87 -3.19 -19.01 -12.61
C ALA A 87 -1.99 -19.09 -13.57
N GLU A 88 -1.81 -18.07 -14.40
CA GLU A 88 -0.70 -17.96 -15.34
C GLU A 88 0.52 -17.27 -14.72
N VAL A 89 1.70 -17.45 -15.34
CA VAL A 89 2.92 -16.74 -14.93
C VAL A 89 2.73 -15.25 -15.18
N ARG A 90 2.85 -14.44 -14.12
CA ARG A 90 2.72 -12.98 -14.21
C ARG A 90 4.07 -12.27 -14.17
N PRO A 91 4.18 -11.05 -14.72
CA PRO A 91 5.36 -10.21 -14.57
C PRO A 91 5.69 -9.95 -13.08
N PRO A 92 6.97 -10.00 -12.66
CA PRO A 92 7.34 -9.53 -11.34
C PRO A 92 7.13 -8.02 -11.21
N VAL A 93 6.60 -7.59 -10.07
CA VAL A 93 6.53 -6.18 -9.70
C VAL A 93 7.72 -5.84 -8.82
N VAL A 94 8.53 -4.87 -9.27
CA VAL A 94 9.85 -4.56 -8.73
C VAL A 94 9.88 -3.12 -8.27
N ALA A 95 10.08 -2.89 -6.97
CA ALA A 95 10.30 -1.53 -6.47
C ALA A 95 11.78 -1.17 -6.45
N VAL A 96 12.10 0.06 -6.86
CA VAL A 96 13.46 0.61 -6.80
C VAL A 96 13.57 1.56 -5.62
N MET A 97 14.40 1.20 -4.64
CA MET A 97 14.58 1.92 -3.38
C MET A 97 16.04 2.29 -3.15
N GLY A 98 16.31 3.19 -2.21
CA GLY A 98 17.67 3.65 -1.90
C GLY A 98 17.73 5.13 -1.50
N HIS A 99 18.92 5.58 -1.14
CA HIS A 99 19.15 6.97 -0.72
C HIS A 99 18.97 7.97 -1.88
N VAL A 100 18.76 9.24 -1.54
CA VAL A 100 18.84 10.36 -2.49
C VAL A 100 20.21 10.34 -3.17
N ASP A 101 20.25 10.71 -4.45
CA ASP A 101 21.46 10.76 -5.29
C ASP A 101 22.23 9.45 -5.51
N HIS A 102 21.70 8.30 -5.08
CA HIS A 102 22.25 6.99 -5.44
C HIS A 102 21.93 6.55 -6.88
N GLY A 103 21.14 7.34 -7.61
CA GLY A 103 20.83 7.13 -9.02
C GLY A 103 19.71 6.13 -9.28
N LYS A 104 18.68 6.07 -8.40
CA LYS A 104 17.46 5.26 -8.60
C LYS A 104 16.77 5.59 -9.92
N THR A 105 16.42 6.86 -10.12
CA THR A 105 15.75 7.34 -11.34
C THR A 105 16.65 7.19 -12.57
N SER A 106 17.97 7.40 -12.43
CA SER A 106 18.92 7.14 -13.53
C SER A 106 19.00 5.66 -13.92
N LEU A 107 18.92 4.75 -12.94
CA LEU A 107 18.88 3.31 -13.20
C LEU A 107 17.59 2.93 -13.91
N LEU A 108 16.44 3.47 -13.46
CA LEU A 108 15.15 3.30 -14.13
C LEU A 108 15.17 3.82 -15.57
N ASP A 109 15.69 5.03 -15.80
CA ASP A 109 15.87 5.59 -17.15
C ASP A 109 16.70 4.66 -18.05
N ALA A 110 17.78 4.10 -17.49
CA ALA A 110 18.66 3.22 -18.21
C ALA A 110 17.99 1.88 -18.56
N ILE A 111 17.14 1.34 -17.67
CA ILE A 111 16.33 0.13 -17.89
C ILE A 111 15.22 0.38 -18.92
N LEU A 112 14.52 1.51 -18.83
CA LEU A 112 13.42 1.87 -19.72
C LEU A 112 13.88 2.37 -21.09
N ASN A 113 15.19 2.64 -21.23
CA ASN A 113 15.79 3.28 -22.40
C ASN A 113 15.08 4.60 -22.79
N GLN A 114 14.55 5.30 -21.79
CA GLN A 114 13.85 6.58 -21.89
C GLN A 114 14.39 7.51 -20.81
N LYS A 115 14.38 8.82 -21.08
CA LYS A 115 14.78 9.82 -20.07
C LYS A 115 13.56 10.34 -19.34
N VAL A 116 13.21 9.73 -18.21
CA VAL A 116 12.17 10.22 -17.31
C VAL A 116 12.71 11.43 -16.54
N VAL A 117 13.98 11.40 -16.09
CA VAL A 117 14.63 12.46 -15.28
C VAL A 117 14.60 13.84 -15.95
N SER A 118 14.58 13.92 -17.29
CA SER A 118 14.54 15.21 -18.00
C SER A 118 13.18 15.90 -18.03
N GLY A 119 12.10 15.18 -17.69
CA GLY A 119 10.74 15.70 -17.70
C GLY A 119 10.23 16.21 -16.35
N GLU A 120 10.84 15.78 -15.25
CA GLU A 120 10.38 16.11 -13.89
C GLU A 120 10.98 17.42 -13.36
N ALA A 121 10.14 18.23 -12.70
CA ALA A 121 10.56 19.50 -12.13
C ALA A 121 11.63 19.29 -11.04
N GLY A 122 12.83 19.80 -11.26
CA GLY A 122 13.95 19.68 -10.32
C GLY A 122 14.80 18.40 -10.47
N GLY A 123 14.52 17.55 -11.47
CA GLY A 123 15.35 16.37 -11.77
C GLY A 123 15.30 15.26 -10.71
N ILE A 124 14.21 15.20 -9.92
CA ILE A 124 13.97 14.18 -8.89
C ILE A 124 12.57 13.56 -9.04
N THR A 125 12.44 12.28 -8.69
CA THR A 125 11.15 11.57 -8.62
C THR A 125 10.29 12.15 -7.51
N GLN A 126 9.16 12.77 -7.86
CA GLN A 126 8.22 13.37 -6.89
C GLN A 126 6.95 12.53 -6.67
N HIS A 127 6.65 11.60 -7.57
CA HIS A 127 5.43 10.80 -7.51
C HIS A 127 5.74 9.31 -7.65
N ILE A 128 4.88 8.45 -7.10
CA ILE A 128 4.99 7.01 -7.35
C ILE A 128 4.54 6.78 -8.79
N SER A 129 5.41 6.20 -9.59
CA SER A 129 5.12 5.87 -10.99
C SER A 129 5.37 4.40 -11.23
N ALA A 130 4.60 3.84 -12.17
CA ALA A 130 4.74 2.45 -12.56
C ALA A 130 5.00 2.34 -14.05
N TYR A 131 6.00 1.56 -14.39
CA TYR A 131 6.47 1.36 -15.75
C TYR A 131 6.55 -0.14 -16.04
N GLN A 132 6.56 -0.50 -17.31
CA GLN A 132 6.74 -1.89 -17.71
C GLN A 132 7.74 -1.98 -18.85
N THR A 133 8.80 -2.75 -18.64
CA THR A 133 9.80 -3.06 -19.65
C THR A 133 9.70 -4.53 -20.07
N THR A 134 10.29 -4.86 -21.21
CA THR A 134 10.40 -6.25 -21.69
C THR A 134 11.87 -6.60 -21.80
N HIS A 135 12.26 -7.72 -21.19
CA HIS A 135 13.60 -8.28 -21.28
C HIS A 135 13.51 -9.73 -21.77
N GLY A 136 14.11 -10.00 -22.93
CA GLY A 136 13.80 -11.20 -23.71
C GLY A 136 12.32 -11.26 -24.09
N ASP A 137 11.65 -12.36 -23.74
CA ASP A 137 10.21 -12.56 -23.98
C ASP A 137 9.34 -12.28 -22.73
N ARG A 138 9.94 -11.74 -21.66
CA ARG A 138 9.26 -11.54 -20.37
C ARG A 138 9.17 -10.07 -20.00
N LYS A 139 8.04 -9.71 -19.40
CA LYS A 139 7.79 -8.35 -18.91
C LYS A 139 8.23 -8.23 -17.46
N ILE A 140 8.70 -7.04 -17.10
CA ILE A 140 9.05 -6.66 -15.73
C ILE A 140 8.35 -5.34 -15.45
N THR A 141 7.64 -5.27 -14.33
CA THR A 141 6.93 -4.06 -13.91
C THR A 141 7.76 -3.37 -12.85
N LEU A 142 8.10 -2.10 -13.08
CA LEU A 142 8.96 -1.29 -12.23
C LEU A 142 8.13 -0.24 -11.52
N LEU A 143 8.28 -0.14 -10.20
CA LEU A 143 7.71 0.92 -9.37
C LEU A 143 8.83 1.90 -9.00
N ASP A 144 8.75 3.12 -9.51
CA ASP A 144 9.54 4.23 -9.02
C ASP A 144 8.84 4.86 -7.82
N THR A 145 9.56 5.01 -6.73
CA THR A 145 8.98 5.41 -5.44
C THR A 145 9.82 6.54 -4.84
N PRO A 146 9.18 7.67 -4.46
CA PRO A 146 9.84 8.73 -3.70
C PRO A 146 10.36 8.19 -2.35
N GLY A 147 11.56 8.63 -1.95
CA GLY A 147 12.39 7.98 -0.93
C GLY A 147 11.88 7.89 0.52
N HIS A 148 10.72 8.46 0.91
CA HIS A 148 10.29 8.41 2.33
C HIS A 148 8.77 8.40 2.59
N GLU A 149 7.96 9.29 2.01
CA GLU A 149 6.54 9.45 2.39
C GLU A 149 5.57 8.52 1.64
N ALA A 150 5.85 8.30 0.35
CA ALA A 150 5.17 7.34 -0.51
C ALA A 150 5.07 5.92 0.09
N PHE A 151 6.07 5.52 0.89
CA PHE A 151 6.14 4.20 1.50
C PHE A 151 5.27 4.03 2.73
N SER A 152 5.00 5.11 3.49
CA SER A 152 4.07 5.02 4.61
C SER A 152 2.68 4.66 4.11
N ALA A 153 2.28 5.23 2.97
CA ALA A 153 1.03 4.91 2.32
C ALA A 153 1.04 3.47 1.77
N LEU A 154 2.07 3.05 1.02
CA LEU A 154 2.21 1.65 0.56
C LEU A 154 2.17 0.63 1.71
N ARG A 155 2.80 0.97 2.84
CA ARG A 155 2.80 0.15 4.07
C ARG A 155 1.43 0.13 4.75
N GLN A 156 0.73 1.27 4.81
CA GLN A 156 -0.59 1.41 5.45
C GLN A 156 -1.67 0.62 4.69
N HIS A 157 -1.58 0.55 3.36
CA HIS A 157 -2.53 -0.21 2.55
C HIS A 157 -2.25 -1.71 2.53
N GLY A 158 -1.30 -2.19 3.36
CA GLY A 158 -1.02 -3.62 3.59
C GLY A 158 -0.56 -4.38 2.34
N ALA A 159 -0.24 -3.67 1.26
CA ALA A 159 -0.18 -4.25 -0.06
C ALA A 159 1.21 -4.84 -0.33
N ARG A 160 1.17 -6.14 -0.57
CA ARG A 160 2.23 -7.01 -1.11
C ARG A 160 2.50 -6.70 -2.58
N LEU A 161 2.45 -5.42 -2.96
CA LEU A 161 2.53 -4.93 -4.34
C LEU A 161 3.85 -5.25 -5.02
N THR A 162 4.89 -5.52 -4.22
CA THR A 162 6.25 -5.71 -4.70
C THR A 162 6.68 -7.14 -4.40
N ASP A 163 7.06 -7.85 -5.46
CA ASP A 163 7.61 -9.20 -5.37
C ASP A 163 9.13 -9.12 -5.07
N VAL A 164 9.79 -8.15 -5.73
CA VAL A 164 11.23 -7.91 -5.64
C VAL A 164 11.48 -6.44 -5.29
N VAL A 165 12.48 -6.19 -4.46
CA VAL A 165 12.97 -4.84 -4.14
C VAL A 165 14.42 -4.73 -4.57
N ILE A 166 14.68 -3.77 -5.46
CA ILE A 166 16.03 -3.36 -5.81
C ILE A 166 16.48 -2.26 -4.85
N ILE A 167 17.52 -2.51 -4.08
CA ILE A 167 18.15 -1.49 -3.23
C ILE A 167 19.35 -0.91 -3.96
N VAL A 168 19.23 0.35 -4.37
CA VAL A 168 20.27 1.08 -5.09
C VAL A 168 21.22 1.73 -4.09
N VAL A 169 22.49 1.31 -4.14
CA VAL A 169 23.56 1.85 -3.31
C VAL A 169 24.66 2.37 -4.21
N ALA A 170 25.11 3.59 -4.00
CA ALA A 170 26.20 4.14 -4.79
C ALA A 170 27.55 3.60 -4.29
N ALA A 171 28.41 3.13 -5.21
CA ALA A 171 29.71 2.55 -4.89
C ALA A 171 30.70 3.59 -4.31
N ASP A 172 30.48 4.87 -4.56
CA ASP A 172 31.27 5.98 -4.02
C ASP A 172 30.84 6.41 -2.60
N ASP A 173 29.62 6.06 -2.16
CA ASP A 173 29.03 6.58 -0.92
C ASP A 173 28.66 5.50 0.12
N GLY A 174 28.32 4.29 -0.33
CA GLY A 174 27.94 3.17 0.52
C GLY A 174 26.54 3.32 1.15
N VAL A 175 26.28 2.55 2.22
CA VAL A 175 24.97 2.55 2.89
C VAL A 175 24.72 3.85 3.67
N LYS A 176 23.51 4.40 3.52
CA LYS A 176 23.02 5.61 4.22
C LYS A 176 21.76 5.31 5.05
N PRO A 177 21.31 6.21 5.95
CA PRO A 177 20.14 5.98 6.78
C PRO A 177 18.87 5.58 6.00
N GLN A 178 18.59 6.24 4.87
CA GLN A 178 17.45 5.88 4.01
C GLN A 178 17.60 4.49 3.36
N THR A 179 18.83 4.06 3.09
CA THR A 179 19.10 2.68 2.63
C THR A 179 18.75 1.69 3.74
N VAL A 180 19.11 1.96 4.99
CA VAL A 180 18.77 1.10 6.14
C VAL A 180 17.25 1.00 6.32
N GLU A 181 16.52 2.08 6.12
CA GLU A 181 15.06 2.09 6.15
C GLU A 181 14.45 1.27 5.01
N ALA A 182 14.99 1.39 3.79
CA ALA A 182 14.58 0.59 2.65
C ALA A 182 14.82 -0.92 2.88
N ILE A 183 15.95 -1.28 3.49
CA ILE A 183 16.27 -2.67 3.88
C ILE A 183 15.21 -3.20 4.86
N LYS A 184 14.93 -2.45 5.92
CA LYS A 184 13.92 -2.83 6.92
C LYS A 184 12.53 -2.98 6.29
N PHE A 185 12.17 -2.10 5.37
CA PHE A 185 10.92 -2.18 4.65
C PHE A 185 10.84 -3.47 3.83
N ALA A 186 11.84 -3.73 2.99
CA ALA A 186 11.85 -4.93 2.14
C ALA A 186 11.77 -6.22 2.96
N GLN A 187 12.51 -6.27 4.08
CA GLN A 187 12.45 -7.39 5.04
C GLN A 187 11.05 -7.54 5.67
N SER A 188 10.42 -6.43 6.09
CA SER A 188 9.07 -6.45 6.67
C SER A 188 7.99 -6.89 5.68
N ALA A 189 8.16 -6.54 4.40
CA ALA A 189 7.28 -6.93 3.31
C ALA A 189 7.51 -8.38 2.85
N LYS A 190 8.55 -9.05 3.36
CA LYS A 190 9.02 -10.37 2.88
C LYS A 190 9.33 -10.38 1.38
N ALA A 191 9.67 -9.22 0.83
CA ALA A 191 10.07 -9.09 -0.57
C ALA A 191 11.51 -9.55 -0.75
N LYS A 192 11.84 -10.05 -1.93
CA LYS A 192 13.20 -10.49 -2.24
C LYS A 192 14.08 -9.29 -2.55
N ILE A 193 15.26 -9.25 -1.94
CA ILE A 193 16.15 -8.10 -2.03
C ILE A 193 17.23 -8.40 -3.05
N ILE A 194 17.38 -7.53 -4.05
CA ILE A 194 18.54 -7.48 -4.94
C ILE A 194 19.21 -6.13 -4.73
N VAL A 195 20.53 -6.11 -4.55
CA VAL A 195 21.26 -4.85 -4.40
C VAL A 195 21.88 -4.46 -5.74
N ALA A 196 21.54 -3.28 -6.23
CA ALA A 196 22.19 -2.67 -7.38
C ALA A 196 23.25 -1.68 -6.89
N LEU A 197 24.51 -2.10 -6.96
CA LEU A 197 25.64 -1.27 -6.58
C LEU A 197 26.01 -0.35 -7.75
N ASN A 198 25.50 0.87 -7.72
CA ASN A 198 25.52 1.81 -8.83
C ASN A 198 26.80 2.67 -8.87
N LYS A 199 27.03 3.34 -10.00
CA LYS A 199 28.14 4.28 -10.25
C LYS A 199 29.54 3.65 -10.26
N ILE A 200 29.66 2.39 -10.67
CA ILE A 200 30.98 1.73 -10.84
C ILE A 200 31.87 2.37 -11.91
N ASP A 201 31.32 3.27 -12.74
CA ASP A 201 32.08 4.03 -13.73
C ASP A 201 32.92 5.16 -13.15
N LYS A 202 32.71 5.53 -11.87
CA LYS A 202 33.45 6.60 -11.22
C LYS A 202 34.82 6.12 -10.73
N PRO A 203 35.87 6.95 -10.85
CA PRO A 203 37.20 6.60 -10.34
C PRO A 203 37.22 6.50 -8.80
N GLU A 204 36.34 7.22 -8.10
CA GLU A 204 36.16 7.12 -6.65
C GLU A 204 35.29 5.93 -6.19
N ALA A 205 34.76 5.10 -7.11
CA ALA A 205 33.94 3.95 -6.75
C ALA A 205 34.75 2.88 -6.03
N ASP A 206 34.29 2.44 -4.86
CA ASP A 206 34.89 1.35 -4.10
C ASP A 206 33.83 0.28 -3.78
N ALA A 207 33.75 -0.72 -4.65
CA ALA A 207 32.76 -1.78 -4.52
C ALA A 207 32.95 -2.62 -3.26
N ASN A 208 34.20 -2.88 -2.84
CA ASN A 208 34.49 -3.67 -1.66
C ASN A 208 34.05 -2.94 -0.38
N ARG A 209 34.35 -1.64 -0.29
CA ARG A 209 33.90 -0.82 0.83
C ARG A 209 32.37 -0.73 0.90
N ALA A 210 31.71 -0.59 -0.24
CA ALA A 210 30.25 -0.56 -0.27
C ALA A 210 29.63 -1.92 0.13
N LYS A 211 30.19 -3.04 -0.34
CA LYS A 211 29.81 -4.40 0.11
C LYS A 211 30.00 -4.60 1.61
N GLN A 212 31.09 -4.08 2.18
CA GLN A 212 31.29 -4.10 3.64
C GLN A 212 30.19 -3.31 4.37
N SER A 213 29.84 -2.11 3.89
CA SER A 213 28.77 -1.31 4.51
C SER A 213 27.39 -1.97 4.42
N LEU A 214 27.13 -2.74 3.36
CA LEU A 214 25.91 -3.55 3.20
C LEU A 214 25.87 -4.71 4.20
N ALA A 215 27.00 -5.41 4.37
CA ALA A 215 27.12 -6.49 5.37
C ALA A 215 26.87 -5.96 6.79
N GLU A 216 27.43 -4.79 7.14
CA GLU A 216 27.17 -4.11 8.42
C GLU A 216 25.69 -3.72 8.60
N ALA A 217 24.98 -3.43 7.50
CA ALA A 217 23.56 -3.14 7.49
C ALA A 217 22.65 -4.39 7.48
N GLY A 218 23.25 -5.59 7.53
CA GLY A 218 22.53 -6.87 7.60
C GLY A 218 22.22 -7.50 6.24
N LEU A 219 22.86 -7.04 5.16
CA LEU A 219 22.80 -7.65 3.83
C LEU A 219 24.15 -8.27 3.45
N MET A 220 24.29 -9.57 3.69
CA MET A 220 25.55 -10.28 3.46
C MET A 220 25.69 -10.68 1.98
N PRO A 221 26.77 -10.27 1.28
CA PRO A 221 26.99 -10.65 -0.12
C PRO A 221 27.13 -12.17 -0.34
N GLU A 222 26.57 -12.69 -1.43
CA GLU A 222 26.75 -14.10 -1.86
C GLU A 222 28.22 -14.50 -2.01
N ASP A 223 29.07 -13.61 -2.56
CA ASP A 223 30.51 -13.85 -2.72
C ASP A 223 31.24 -14.11 -1.38
N TRP A 224 30.66 -13.65 -0.27
CA TRP A 224 31.21 -13.79 1.09
C TRP A 224 30.49 -14.88 1.89
N GLY A 225 29.70 -15.73 1.22
CA GLY A 225 28.92 -16.80 1.83
C GLY A 225 27.58 -16.33 2.42
N GLY A 226 27.11 -15.15 2.02
CA GLY A 226 25.78 -14.62 2.37
C GLY A 226 24.67 -15.08 1.43
N ASP A 227 23.51 -14.44 1.55
CA ASP A 227 22.28 -14.72 0.81
C ASP A 227 21.79 -13.54 -0.03
N THR A 228 22.49 -12.40 0.01
CA THR A 228 22.10 -11.20 -0.72
C THR A 228 22.79 -11.15 -2.08
N THR A 229 22.00 -11.17 -3.14
CA THR A 229 22.48 -10.97 -4.51
C THR A 229 22.87 -9.50 -4.71
N ILE A 230 24.13 -9.26 -5.06
CA ILE A 230 24.68 -7.92 -5.33
C ILE A 230 25.13 -7.86 -6.78
N VAL A 231 24.62 -6.88 -7.52
CA VAL A 231 24.95 -6.64 -8.93
C VAL A 231 25.61 -5.29 -9.05
N GLU A 232 26.82 -5.27 -9.59
CA GLU A 232 27.56 -4.05 -9.89
C GLU A 232 27.04 -3.44 -11.19
N VAL A 233 26.54 -2.20 -11.12
CA VAL A 233 25.89 -1.52 -12.24
C VAL A 233 26.40 -0.11 -12.45
N SER A 234 26.33 0.37 -13.69
CA SER A 234 26.48 1.79 -14.00
C SER A 234 25.28 2.23 -14.83
N ALA A 235 24.39 3.01 -14.23
CA ALA A 235 23.26 3.62 -14.94
C ALA A 235 23.71 4.50 -16.13
N LYS A 236 24.92 5.08 -16.06
CA LYS A 236 25.47 5.96 -17.09
C LYS A 236 26.01 5.21 -18.31
N THR A 237 26.79 4.16 -18.08
CA THR A 237 27.39 3.35 -19.15
C THR A 237 26.51 2.18 -19.58
N LYS A 238 25.42 1.93 -18.82
CA LYS A 238 24.51 0.78 -18.94
C LYS A 238 25.16 -0.57 -18.64
N GLN A 239 26.34 -0.57 -18.01
CA GLN A 239 27.00 -1.80 -17.59
C GLN A 239 26.21 -2.48 -16.46
N GLY A 240 26.10 -3.81 -16.53
CA GLY A 240 25.48 -4.64 -15.48
C GLY A 240 23.95 -4.62 -15.44
N ILE A 241 23.29 -3.79 -16.23
CA ILE A 241 21.81 -3.68 -16.24
C ILE A 241 21.17 -4.95 -16.78
N GLU A 242 21.72 -5.54 -17.85
CA GLU A 242 21.22 -6.79 -18.43
C GLU A 242 21.25 -7.93 -17.39
N GLN A 243 22.39 -8.08 -16.70
CA GLN A 243 22.55 -9.05 -15.61
C GLN A 243 21.56 -8.80 -14.46
N LEU A 244 21.28 -7.54 -14.12
CA LEU A 244 20.29 -7.19 -13.11
C LEU A 244 18.89 -7.65 -13.53
N LEU A 245 18.50 -7.44 -14.80
CA LEU A 245 17.20 -7.88 -15.32
C LEU A 245 17.09 -9.40 -15.39
N ASP A 246 18.16 -10.10 -15.79
CA ASP A 246 18.22 -11.57 -15.78
C ASP A 246 17.98 -12.14 -14.37
N LEU A 247 18.62 -11.54 -13.36
CA LEU A 247 18.46 -11.98 -11.97
C LEU A 247 17.07 -11.72 -11.41
N ILE A 248 16.43 -10.61 -11.80
CA ILE A 248 15.03 -10.32 -11.42
C ILE A 248 14.10 -11.39 -11.99
N ILE A 249 14.30 -11.75 -13.26
CA ILE A 249 13.52 -12.80 -13.93
C ILE A 249 13.75 -14.15 -13.26
N LEU A 250 15.00 -14.49 -12.97
CA LEU A 250 15.35 -15.72 -12.25
C LEU A 250 14.67 -15.77 -10.88
N MET A 251 14.65 -14.66 -10.15
CA MET A 251 14.00 -14.59 -8.85
C MET A 251 12.48 -14.80 -8.95
N ALA A 252 11.87 -14.24 -10.00
CA ALA A 252 10.44 -14.43 -10.28
C ALA A 252 10.10 -15.90 -10.58
N ASP A 253 11.01 -16.65 -11.21
CA ASP A 253 10.84 -18.07 -11.48
C ASP A 253 10.96 -18.93 -10.24
N ILE A 254 11.93 -18.61 -9.38
CA ILE A 254 12.11 -19.32 -8.10
C ILE A 254 10.89 -19.12 -7.19
N GLU A 255 10.29 -17.94 -7.20
CA GLU A 255 9.09 -17.63 -6.41
C GLU A 255 7.79 -18.13 -7.08
N GLU A 256 7.87 -18.68 -8.29
CA GLU A 256 6.73 -19.15 -9.09
C GLU A 256 5.58 -18.13 -9.13
N LEU A 257 5.89 -16.87 -9.46
CA LEU A 257 4.91 -15.78 -9.45
C LEU A 257 3.76 -16.05 -10.43
N LYS A 258 2.56 -16.28 -9.86
CA LYS A 258 1.33 -16.52 -10.61
C LYS A 258 0.31 -15.41 -10.39
N GLY A 259 -0.50 -15.17 -11.41
CA GLY A 259 -1.63 -14.26 -11.38
C GLY A 259 -2.84 -14.88 -12.06
N ASP A 260 -4.01 -14.72 -11.46
CA ASP A 260 -5.26 -15.11 -12.11
C ASP A 260 -5.65 -14.04 -13.14
N ILE A 261 -5.79 -14.44 -14.40
CA ILE A 261 -6.21 -13.56 -15.49
C ILE A 261 -7.73 -13.60 -15.64
N GLU A 262 -8.37 -14.68 -15.20
CA GLU A 262 -9.81 -14.84 -15.30
C GLU A 262 -10.52 -14.19 -14.10
N GLY A 263 -11.73 -13.68 -14.34
CA GLY A 263 -12.56 -13.06 -13.31
C GLY A 263 -12.52 -11.54 -13.28
N LEU A 264 -13.14 -10.99 -12.23
CA LEU A 264 -13.29 -9.54 -12.04
C LEU A 264 -11.93 -8.92 -11.75
N ALA A 265 -11.61 -7.84 -12.45
CA ALA A 265 -10.34 -7.18 -12.24
C ALA A 265 -10.31 -6.47 -10.89
N GLU A 266 -9.23 -6.71 -10.16
CA GLU A 266 -8.88 -6.00 -8.94
C GLU A 266 -7.50 -5.36 -9.08
N GLY A 267 -7.34 -4.21 -8.45
CA GLY A 267 -6.08 -3.49 -8.47
C GLY A 267 -6.02 -2.39 -7.42
N ILE A 268 -4.99 -1.56 -7.51
CA ILE A 268 -4.74 -0.49 -6.56
C ILE A 268 -4.34 0.79 -7.28
N VAL A 269 -4.84 1.92 -6.77
CA VAL A 269 -4.46 3.24 -7.28
C VAL A 269 -3.03 3.57 -6.88
N ILE A 270 -2.23 3.88 -7.88
CA ILE A 270 -0.84 4.35 -7.72
C ILE A 270 -0.82 5.87 -7.71
N GLU A 271 -1.66 6.52 -8.51
CA GLU A 271 -1.71 7.97 -8.59
C GLU A 271 -3.04 8.44 -9.18
N ALA A 272 -3.48 9.65 -8.80
CA ALA A 272 -4.60 10.32 -9.44
C ALA A 272 -4.36 11.82 -9.55
N HIS A 273 -4.72 12.40 -10.70
CA HIS A 273 -4.67 13.85 -10.96
C HIS A 273 -5.76 14.28 -11.94
N LEU A 274 -6.06 15.59 -11.96
CA LEU A 274 -7.03 16.18 -12.89
C LEU A 274 -6.32 16.70 -14.14
N GLU A 275 -6.67 16.17 -15.30
CA GLU A 275 -6.13 16.60 -16.59
C GLU A 275 -7.14 17.47 -17.34
N GLN A 276 -6.70 18.63 -17.83
CA GLN A 276 -7.57 19.59 -18.49
C GLN A 276 -8.15 18.99 -19.79
N GLY A 277 -9.47 18.87 -19.85
CA GLY A 277 -10.20 18.30 -21.00
C GLY A 277 -10.46 16.80 -20.94
N LYS A 278 -9.70 16.03 -20.12
CA LYS A 278 -9.93 14.57 -19.95
C LYS A 278 -10.63 14.21 -18.63
N GLY A 279 -10.61 15.11 -17.64
CA GLY A 279 -11.21 14.87 -16.32
C GLY A 279 -10.23 14.23 -15.35
N ALA A 280 -10.73 13.45 -14.39
CA ALA A 280 -9.86 12.71 -13.47
C ALA A 280 -9.17 11.56 -14.22
N THR A 281 -7.85 11.60 -14.20
CA THR A 281 -6.96 10.57 -14.73
C THR A 281 -6.38 9.80 -13.54
N VAL A 282 -6.51 8.48 -13.59
CA VAL A 282 -6.11 7.57 -12.52
C VAL A 282 -5.11 6.56 -13.08
N SER A 283 -3.94 6.51 -12.46
CA SER A 283 -2.92 5.49 -12.69
C SER A 283 -3.10 4.38 -11.66
N ALA A 284 -3.22 3.13 -12.10
CA ALA A 284 -3.44 1.99 -11.23
C ALA A 284 -2.57 0.79 -11.63
N MET A 285 -2.28 -0.09 -10.66
CA MET A 285 -1.71 -1.41 -10.89
C MET A 285 -2.81 -2.45 -10.81
N ILE A 286 -2.92 -3.32 -11.80
CA ILE A 286 -3.85 -4.46 -11.74
C ILE A 286 -3.18 -5.61 -11.00
N GLU A 287 -3.85 -6.18 -10.02
CA GLU A 287 -3.35 -7.31 -9.21
C GLU A 287 -3.94 -8.64 -9.70
N HIS A 288 -5.24 -8.64 -10.04
CA HIS A 288 -5.98 -9.83 -10.43
C HIS A 288 -6.96 -9.52 -11.56
N GLY A 289 -7.32 -10.56 -12.31
CA GLY A 289 -8.32 -10.51 -13.37
C GLY A 289 -7.90 -9.67 -14.57
N ARG A 290 -8.89 -9.33 -15.39
CA ARG A 290 -8.69 -8.61 -16.65
C ARG A 290 -9.51 -7.35 -16.70
N LEU A 291 -8.83 -6.21 -16.73
CA LEU A 291 -9.47 -4.89 -16.86
C LEU A 291 -9.61 -4.51 -18.33
N GLU A 292 -10.80 -4.10 -18.75
CA GLU A 292 -11.08 -3.68 -20.11
C GLU A 292 -11.69 -2.28 -20.20
N LYS A 293 -11.54 -1.68 -21.38
CA LYS A 293 -12.24 -0.44 -21.71
C LYS A 293 -13.75 -0.64 -21.55
N ALA A 294 -14.44 0.42 -21.10
CA ALA A 294 -15.88 0.43 -20.85
C ALA A 294 -16.38 -0.43 -19.67
N ASN A 295 -15.51 -1.08 -18.90
CA ASN A 295 -15.89 -1.64 -17.61
C ASN A 295 -16.34 -0.54 -16.64
N PHE A 296 -17.26 -0.91 -15.75
CA PHE A 296 -17.64 -0.09 -14.60
C PHE A 296 -16.72 -0.43 -13.44
N VAL A 297 -16.16 0.59 -12.81
CA VAL A 297 -15.14 0.42 -11.77
C VAL A 297 -15.52 1.26 -10.56
N VAL A 298 -15.33 0.66 -9.39
CA VAL A 298 -15.39 1.32 -8.08
C VAL A 298 -13.97 1.51 -7.59
N ILE A 299 -13.63 2.72 -7.16
CA ILE A 299 -12.34 3.06 -6.61
C ILE A 299 -12.58 3.77 -5.27
N GLY A 300 -12.38 3.06 -4.16
CA GLY A 300 -12.66 3.60 -2.83
C GLY A 300 -14.09 4.15 -2.71
N THR A 301 -14.21 5.47 -2.66
CA THR A 301 -15.50 6.19 -2.56
C THR A 301 -16.05 6.70 -3.89
N THR A 302 -15.31 6.56 -4.99
CA THR A 302 -15.73 7.02 -6.32
C THR A 302 -16.07 5.82 -7.21
N TYR A 303 -16.86 6.08 -8.25
CA TYR A 303 -17.15 5.10 -9.30
C TYR A 303 -17.16 5.78 -10.66
N GLY A 304 -16.93 4.99 -11.70
CA GLY A 304 -16.92 5.51 -13.06
C GLY A 304 -16.91 4.40 -14.09
N LYS A 305 -17.18 4.79 -15.34
CA LYS A 305 -16.98 3.92 -16.50
C LYS A 305 -15.67 4.30 -17.17
N ILE A 306 -14.81 3.31 -17.42
CA ILE A 306 -13.52 3.53 -18.10
C ILE A 306 -13.78 4.05 -19.52
N ARG A 307 -13.36 5.29 -19.79
CA ARG A 307 -13.47 5.94 -21.11
C ARG A 307 -12.27 5.68 -21.98
N THR A 308 -11.09 5.86 -21.42
CA THR A 308 -9.80 5.52 -22.05
C THR A 308 -9.06 4.58 -21.13
N LEU A 309 -8.37 3.62 -21.74
CA LEU A 309 -7.46 2.70 -21.07
C LEU A 309 -6.16 2.73 -21.88
N GLU A 310 -5.11 3.22 -21.25
CA GLU A 310 -3.78 3.42 -21.82
C GLU A 310 -2.76 2.69 -20.96
N ASP A 311 -1.65 2.27 -21.56
CA ASP A 311 -0.50 1.79 -20.80
C ASP A 311 0.29 2.95 -20.17
N TRP A 312 1.35 2.63 -19.44
CA TRP A 312 2.24 3.62 -18.82
C TRP A 312 2.90 4.57 -19.83
N SER A 313 3.03 4.17 -21.10
CA SER A 313 3.65 4.97 -22.18
C SER A 313 2.65 5.87 -22.91
N GLY A 314 1.36 5.79 -22.57
CA GLY A 314 0.27 6.53 -23.20
C GLY A 314 -0.29 5.87 -24.47
N VAL A 315 0.08 4.61 -24.74
CA VAL A 315 -0.46 3.86 -25.87
C VAL A 315 -1.80 3.22 -25.44
N PRO A 316 -2.88 3.39 -26.22
CA PRO A 316 -4.16 2.76 -25.91
C PRO A 316 -4.07 1.24 -25.92
N ILE A 317 -4.60 0.60 -24.89
CA ILE A 317 -4.64 -0.86 -24.75
C ILE A 317 -6.09 -1.36 -24.69
N VAL A 318 -6.32 -2.59 -25.16
CA VAL A 318 -7.66 -3.21 -25.17
C VAL A 318 -7.98 -3.81 -23.81
N PHE A 319 -7.00 -4.46 -23.20
CA PHE A 319 -7.11 -5.09 -21.90
C PHE A 319 -5.80 -4.93 -21.11
N ALA A 320 -5.90 -5.03 -19.80
CA ALA A 320 -4.77 -5.12 -18.88
C ALA A 320 -4.97 -6.30 -17.94
N GLY A 321 -3.93 -7.11 -17.79
CA GLY A 321 -3.91 -8.26 -16.88
C GLY A 321 -3.13 -7.97 -15.60
N PRO A 322 -2.90 -9.01 -14.78
CA PRO A 322 -2.13 -8.90 -13.55
C PRO A 322 -0.73 -8.29 -13.76
N SER A 323 -0.31 -7.46 -12.81
CA SER A 323 0.97 -6.75 -12.80
C SER A 323 1.16 -5.76 -13.95
N THR A 324 0.10 -5.38 -14.66
CA THR A 324 0.16 -4.33 -15.69
C THR A 324 -0.23 -2.97 -15.10
N PRO A 325 0.64 -1.94 -15.19
CA PRO A 325 0.26 -0.58 -14.86
C PRO A 325 -0.58 0.03 -15.98
N VAL A 326 -1.66 0.71 -15.60
CA VAL A 326 -2.61 1.32 -16.53
C VAL A 326 -2.94 2.75 -16.15
N LYS A 327 -3.23 3.55 -17.17
CA LYS A 327 -3.82 4.88 -17.03
C LYS A 327 -5.25 4.87 -17.56
N MET A 328 -6.18 5.29 -16.71
CA MET A 328 -7.61 5.29 -17.04
C MET A 328 -8.28 6.62 -16.71
N THR A 329 -9.32 6.94 -17.48
CA THR A 329 -10.13 8.14 -17.30
C THR A 329 -11.62 7.79 -17.24
N GLY A 330 -12.43 8.73 -16.73
CA GLY A 330 -13.89 8.58 -16.67
C GLY A 330 -14.50 8.72 -15.28
N PHE A 331 -13.71 9.12 -14.29
CA PHE A 331 -14.13 9.33 -12.91
C PHE A 331 -14.52 10.81 -12.68
N LYS A 332 -15.50 11.03 -11.81
CA LYS A 332 -15.97 12.38 -11.45
C LYS A 332 -15.11 13.03 -10.37
N GLU A 333 -14.69 12.21 -9.41
CA GLU A 333 -13.89 12.61 -8.25
C GLU A 333 -12.54 11.93 -8.32
N LEU A 334 -11.51 12.56 -7.73
CA LEU A 334 -10.18 12.00 -7.62
C LEU A 334 -10.17 10.93 -6.50
N PRO A 335 -9.83 9.67 -6.81
CA PRO A 335 -9.57 8.68 -5.77
C PRO A 335 -8.28 8.99 -5.01
N GLN A 336 -8.10 8.34 -3.86
CA GLN A 336 -6.89 8.46 -3.07
C GLN A 336 -5.86 7.41 -3.50
N PHE A 337 -4.60 7.70 -3.21
CA PHE A 337 -3.54 6.72 -3.29
C PHE A 337 -3.91 5.48 -2.46
N GLY A 338 -3.67 4.28 -2.99
CA GLY A 338 -3.92 3.03 -2.27
C GLY A 338 -5.39 2.58 -2.23
N ASP A 339 -6.31 3.35 -2.81
CA ASP A 339 -7.69 2.90 -2.98
C ASP A 339 -7.73 1.66 -3.87
N ARG A 340 -8.53 0.67 -3.47
CA ARG A 340 -8.76 -0.54 -4.27
C ARG A 340 -9.64 -0.21 -5.46
N VAL A 341 -9.21 -0.70 -6.61
CA VAL A 341 -9.89 -0.67 -7.90
C VAL A 341 -10.61 -1.99 -8.08
N ILE A 342 -11.93 -1.99 -8.18
CA ILE A 342 -12.73 -3.22 -8.32
C ILE A 342 -13.70 -3.04 -9.47
N VAL A 343 -13.72 -3.99 -10.41
CA VAL A 343 -14.70 -4.04 -11.51
C VAL A 343 -16.07 -4.46 -10.96
N ALA A 344 -17.11 -3.72 -11.36
CA ALA A 344 -18.50 -4.03 -11.07
C ALA A 344 -19.23 -4.48 -12.34
N ALA A 345 -20.25 -5.34 -12.19
CA ALA A 345 -21.00 -5.86 -13.33
C ALA A 345 -21.93 -4.81 -13.95
N SER A 346 -22.38 -3.83 -13.16
CA SER A 346 -23.25 -2.75 -13.62
C SER A 346 -22.95 -1.40 -12.96
N GLU A 347 -23.36 -0.32 -13.62
CA GLU A 347 -23.25 1.04 -13.06
C GLU A 347 -24.01 1.20 -11.73
N LYS A 348 -25.17 0.53 -11.61
CA LYS A 348 -26.00 0.59 -10.42
C LYS A 348 -25.27 -0.01 -9.21
N GLU A 349 -24.70 -1.19 -9.39
CA GLU A 349 -23.91 -1.87 -8.37
C GLU A 349 -22.66 -1.06 -7.99
N ALA A 350 -21.98 -0.49 -8.97
CA ALA A 350 -20.81 0.36 -8.75
C ALA A 350 -21.16 1.58 -7.87
N ARG A 351 -22.30 2.22 -8.18
CA ARG A 351 -22.80 3.37 -7.43
C ARG A 351 -23.18 3.01 -6.00
N GLU A 352 -23.94 1.93 -5.80
CA GLU A 352 -24.36 1.49 -4.47
C GLU A 352 -23.15 1.20 -3.56
N ARG A 353 -22.12 0.53 -4.09
CA ARG A 353 -20.87 0.30 -3.34
C ARG A 353 -20.16 1.60 -2.98
N ALA A 354 -19.98 2.51 -3.93
CA ALA A 354 -19.30 3.78 -3.70
C ALA A 354 -20.05 4.67 -2.68
N ASP A 355 -21.38 4.74 -2.78
CA ASP A 355 -22.22 5.51 -1.84
C ASP A 355 -22.15 4.90 -0.42
N SER A 356 -22.16 3.55 -0.31
CA SER A 356 -21.99 2.88 0.99
C SER A 356 -20.61 3.13 1.62
N ALA A 357 -19.54 3.18 0.81
CA ALA A 357 -18.19 3.49 1.26
C ALA A 357 -18.07 4.95 1.74
N LYS A 358 -18.73 5.89 1.05
CA LYS A 358 -18.84 7.29 1.49
C LYS A 358 -19.51 7.40 2.86
N ASP A 359 -20.64 6.72 3.05
CA ASP A 359 -21.36 6.74 4.32
C ASP A 359 -20.53 6.16 5.48
N LYS A 360 -19.79 5.08 5.24
CA LYS A 360 -18.85 4.50 6.22
C LYS A 360 -17.73 5.48 6.57
N ALA A 361 -17.11 6.12 5.59
CA ALA A 361 -16.05 7.11 5.83
C ALA A 361 -16.54 8.33 6.62
N VAL A 362 -17.76 8.79 6.37
CA VAL A 362 -18.38 9.89 7.11
C VAL A 362 -18.70 9.48 8.55
N LYS A 363 -19.27 8.29 8.77
CA LYS A 363 -19.54 7.76 10.12
C LYS A 363 -18.26 7.53 10.92
N GLY A 364 -17.20 7.03 10.30
CA GLY A 364 -15.88 6.87 10.94
C GLY A 364 -15.29 8.20 11.44
N ARG A 365 -15.46 9.29 10.68
CA ARG A 365 -15.07 10.64 11.12
C ARG A 365 -15.93 11.20 12.25
N LEU A 366 -17.22 10.86 12.28
CA LEU A 366 -18.15 11.29 13.33
C LEU A 366 -18.00 10.52 14.65
N ASN A 367 -17.33 9.37 14.63
CA ASN A 367 -16.98 8.59 15.82
C ASN A 367 -15.76 9.12 16.59
N MET A 368 -15.19 10.28 16.21
CA MET A 368 -14.27 11.01 17.08
C MET A 368 -15.01 11.40 18.37
N THR A 369 -14.57 10.86 19.50
CA THR A 369 -15.13 11.14 20.81
C THR A 369 -15.19 12.64 21.10
N SER A 370 -16.24 13.13 21.77
CA SER A 370 -16.39 14.55 22.12
C SER A 370 -15.20 15.12 22.90
N ASN A 371 -14.40 14.27 23.58
CA ASN A 371 -13.16 14.66 24.23
C ASN A 371 -12.00 14.96 23.26
N ASP A 372 -11.91 14.31 22.09
CA ASP A 372 -10.93 14.66 21.06
C ASP A 372 -11.28 16.00 20.39
N LEU A 373 -12.57 16.23 20.16
CA LEU A 373 -13.07 17.51 19.66
C LEU A 373 -12.83 18.64 20.69
N LEU A 374 -13.07 18.38 21.98
CA LEU A 374 -12.77 19.34 23.06
C LEU A 374 -11.27 19.54 23.27
N GLY A 375 -10.43 18.52 23.06
CA GLY A 375 -8.97 18.61 23.12
C GLY A 375 -8.39 19.47 21.99
N LEU A 376 -8.95 19.38 20.79
CA LEU A 376 -8.64 20.26 19.66
C LEU A 376 -9.09 21.71 19.93
N ILE A 377 -10.30 21.89 20.46
CA ILE A 377 -10.85 23.23 20.78
C ILE A 377 -10.05 23.91 21.91
N ASN A 378 -9.61 23.17 22.94
CA ASN A 378 -8.87 23.74 24.06
C ASN A 378 -7.38 24.01 23.75
N LYS A 379 -6.76 23.32 22.79
CA LYS A 379 -5.40 23.63 22.32
C LYS A 379 -5.33 24.90 21.47
N ASN A 380 -6.44 25.31 20.85
CA ASN A 380 -6.49 26.45 19.93
C ASN A 380 -6.62 27.81 20.63
N ALA A 381 -6.77 27.85 21.95
CA ALA A 381 -6.99 29.12 22.67
C ALA A 381 -5.72 29.99 22.85
N GLN A 382 -4.51 29.50 22.52
CA GLN A 382 -3.26 30.24 22.74
C GLN A 382 -2.26 30.24 21.57
N LEU A 383 -2.58 29.65 20.43
CA LEU A 383 -1.66 29.61 19.28
C LEU A 383 -2.17 30.55 18.19
N LYS A 384 -1.31 31.45 17.70
CA LYS A 384 -1.59 32.21 16.49
C LYS A 384 -1.52 31.26 15.30
N GLU A 385 -2.68 30.89 14.77
CA GLU A 385 -2.77 30.12 13.54
C GLU A 385 -2.52 31.01 12.32
N VAL A 386 -1.69 30.53 11.40
CA VAL A 386 -1.52 31.13 10.07
C VAL A 386 -2.20 30.20 9.08
N PRO A 387 -3.32 30.59 8.46
CA PRO A 387 -3.97 29.75 7.45
C PRO A 387 -3.09 29.70 6.20
N ILE A 388 -2.70 28.50 5.80
CA ILE A 388 -1.94 28.23 4.58
C ILE A 388 -2.85 27.44 3.62
N ILE A 389 -2.89 27.85 2.36
CA ILE A 389 -3.57 27.11 1.30
C ILE A 389 -2.49 26.46 0.44
N ILE A 390 -2.44 25.13 0.46
CA ILE A 390 -1.51 24.34 -0.35
C ILE A 390 -2.30 23.77 -1.53
N LYS A 391 -1.76 23.95 -2.74
CA LYS A 391 -2.29 23.36 -3.97
C LYS A 391 -1.16 22.57 -4.62
N ALA A 392 -1.35 21.26 -4.73
CA ALA A 392 -0.46 20.37 -5.46
C ALA A 392 -1.04 20.02 -6.84
N ASP A 393 -0.18 19.58 -7.73
CA ASP A 393 -0.49 19.01 -9.04
C ASP A 393 -1.12 17.62 -8.93
N VAL A 394 -0.67 16.81 -7.97
CA VAL A 394 -1.17 15.44 -7.74
C VAL A 394 -1.55 15.19 -6.28
N GLN A 395 -2.42 14.20 -6.07
CA GLN A 395 -2.96 13.90 -4.74
C GLN A 395 -1.90 13.37 -3.76
N GLY A 396 -0.96 12.55 -4.23
CA GLY A 396 0.08 11.95 -3.38
C GLY A 396 1.00 12.99 -2.74
N SER A 397 1.37 14.03 -3.49
CA SER A 397 2.15 15.15 -2.96
C SER A 397 1.37 15.95 -1.92
N LEU A 398 0.06 16.17 -2.14
CA LEU A 398 -0.79 16.89 -1.19
C LEU A 398 -0.91 16.16 0.16
N THR A 399 -0.97 14.83 0.16
CA THR A 399 -1.02 14.04 1.40
C THR A 399 0.32 13.96 2.12
N SER A 400 1.42 14.26 1.41
CA SER A 400 2.78 14.14 1.92
C SER A 400 3.27 15.45 2.58
N ILE A 401 2.82 16.61 2.07
CA ILE A 401 3.06 17.94 2.64
C ILE A 401 2.12 18.21 3.82
#